data_AF-A0A7M7P6Y9-F1
#
_entry.id   AF-A0A7M7P6Y9-F1
#
_cell.length_a   1.000
_cell.length_b   1.000
_cell.length_c   1.000
_cell.angle_alpha   90.00
_cell.angle_beta   90.00
_cell.angle_gamma   90.00
#
_symmetry.space_group_name_H-M   'P 1'
#
loop_
_entity.id
_entity.type
_entity.pdbx_description
1 polymer ?
#
loop_
_entity_poly.entity_id
_entity_poly.type
_entity_poly.pdbx_seq_one_letter_code
_entity_poly.pdbx_strand_id
1 'polypeptide(L)'
;MRLRLHDLDCEFVHITVLTLGYTNVGSSNRWEYQCYRSEPDTDATLSFGRSAPITTNRSPPVDTLHSRYSLVRQVTFPTGDGWDRDGFGPFYCEASKSARDVTRVTTLFQRSDGKFNIPFFISSTGFP
;
A
#
# COMPACT_ATOMS: atom_id res chain seq x y z
N MET A 1 47.75 -6.10 1.51
CA MET A 1 46.61 -5.16 1.43
C MET A 1 45.40 -5.94 0.95
N ARG A 2 44.51 -6.32 1.87
CA ARG A 2 43.34 -7.16 1.57
C ARG A 2 42.17 -6.20 1.40
N LEU A 3 41.82 -5.88 0.14
CA LEU A 3 40.58 -5.17 -0.17
C LEU A 3 39.45 -6.08 0.30
N ARG A 4 38.82 -5.74 1.43
CA ARG A 4 37.51 -6.27 1.75
C ARG A 4 36.60 -5.65 0.69
N LEU A 5 36.18 -6.45 -0.31
CA LEU A 5 34.92 -6.16 -0.97
C LEU A 5 33.90 -6.09 0.17
N HIS A 6 33.46 -4.88 0.48
CA HIS A 6 32.21 -4.73 1.18
C HIS A 6 31.19 -5.39 0.28
N ASP A 7 30.54 -6.40 0.83
CA ASP A 7 29.36 -7.02 0.30
C ASP A 7 28.44 -5.91 -0.22
N LEU A 8 28.33 -5.79 -1.54
CA LEU A 8 27.41 -4.88 -2.23
C LEU A 8 26.05 -5.56 -2.39
N ASP A 9 25.70 -6.46 -1.46
CA ASP A 9 24.31 -6.86 -1.26
C ASP A 9 23.56 -5.60 -0.83
N CYS A 10 22.85 -4.98 -1.78
CA CYS A 10 21.79 -4.03 -1.47
C CYS A 10 20.78 -4.76 -0.57
N GLU A 11 20.97 -4.65 0.74
CA GLU A 11 20.06 -5.23 1.72
C GLU A 11 18.84 -4.32 1.82
N PHE A 12 17.72 -4.77 1.28
CA PHE A 12 16.44 -4.06 1.34
C PHE A 12 15.64 -4.48 2.57
N VAL A 13 14.74 -3.61 3.01
CA VAL A 13 13.72 -3.98 4.00
C VAL A 13 12.59 -4.71 3.30
N HIS A 14 12.41 -5.99 3.61
CA HIS A 14 11.34 -6.77 2.99
C HIS A 14 9.99 -6.41 3.62
N ILE A 15 9.12 -5.80 2.80
CA ILE A 15 7.73 -5.51 3.15
C ILE A 15 6.77 -6.10 2.12
N THR A 16 5.55 -6.40 2.58
CA THR A 16 4.41 -6.70 1.70
C THR A 16 3.20 -5.91 2.16
N VAL A 17 2.24 -5.71 1.27
CA VAL A 17 1.06 -4.92 1.55
C VAL A 17 -0.21 -5.66 1.17
N LEU A 18 -1.26 -5.44 1.95
CA LEU A 18 -2.56 -6.05 1.74
C LEU A 18 -3.64 -4.99 1.88
N THR A 19 -4.56 -4.96 0.92
CA THR A 19 -5.80 -4.20 1.01
C THR A 19 -6.93 -5.12 1.42
N LEU A 20 -7.60 -4.81 2.53
CA LEU A 20 -8.73 -5.57 3.03
C LEU A 20 -10.02 -4.78 2.86
N GLY A 21 -10.99 -5.40 2.20
CA GLY A 21 -12.29 -4.80 1.92
C GLY A 21 -12.29 -3.93 0.67
N TYR A 22 -13.48 -3.52 0.25
CA TYR A 22 -13.71 -2.63 -0.88
C TYR A 22 -14.75 -1.58 -0.50
N THR A 23 -14.63 -0.40 -1.11
CA THR A 23 -15.63 0.66 -0.99
C THR A 23 -16.48 0.76 -2.26
N ASN A 24 -17.74 1.13 -2.09
CA ASN A 24 -18.64 1.67 -3.12
C ASN A 24 -19.17 3.03 -2.64
N VAL A 25 -19.61 3.87 -3.57
CA VAL A 25 -20.25 5.13 -3.17
C VAL A 25 -21.49 4.86 -2.35
N GLY A 26 -21.56 5.47 -1.16
CA GLY A 26 -22.66 5.30 -0.22
C GLY A 26 -22.62 4.01 0.59
N SER A 27 -21.55 3.23 0.52
CA SER A 27 -21.36 2.04 1.38
C SER A 27 -20.60 2.38 2.66
N SER A 28 -20.89 1.64 3.73
CA SER A 28 -20.26 1.76 5.04
C SER A 28 -19.25 0.66 5.35
N ASN A 29 -18.53 0.18 4.33
CA ASN A 29 -17.59 -0.91 4.51
C ASN A 29 -16.29 -0.41 5.15
N ARG A 30 -15.79 -1.18 6.11
CA ARG A 30 -14.45 -0.98 6.68
C ARG A 30 -13.41 -1.40 5.64
N TRP A 31 -12.67 -0.42 5.13
CA TRP A 31 -11.51 -0.64 4.28
C TRP A 31 -10.22 -0.42 5.07
N GLU A 32 -9.28 -1.34 4.93
CA GLU A 32 -7.97 -1.26 5.56
C GLU A 32 -6.86 -1.42 4.54
N TYR A 33 -5.81 -0.65 4.74
CA TYR A 33 -4.53 -0.84 4.07
C TYR A 33 -3.50 -1.27 5.11
N GLN A 34 -3.00 -2.50 4.96
CA GLN A 34 -2.07 -3.11 5.90
C GLN A 34 -0.69 -3.24 5.25
N CYS A 35 0.35 -2.91 6.00
CA CYS A 35 1.74 -3.06 5.61
C CYS A 35 2.46 -3.97 6.60
N TYR A 36 3.02 -5.05 6.08
CA TYR A 36 3.65 -6.13 6.82
C TYR A 36 5.16 -5.97 6.69
N ARG A 37 5.85 -5.85 7.83
CA ARG A 37 7.31 -6.00 7.89
C ARG A 37 7.67 -7.47 8.02
N SER A 38 8.75 -7.85 7.37
CA SER A 38 9.41 -9.12 7.66
C SER A 38 9.99 -9.12 9.08
N GLU A 39 10.07 -10.30 9.70
CA GLU A 39 10.63 -10.48 11.04
C GLU A 39 12.07 -9.94 11.22
N PRO A 40 13.02 -10.09 10.28
CA PRO A 40 14.36 -9.49 10.44
C PRO A 40 14.38 -7.95 10.45
N ASP A 41 13.24 -7.32 10.14
CA ASP A 41 13.09 -5.87 10.01
C ASP A 41 12.06 -5.28 10.99
N THR A 42 11.95 -5.87 12.18
CA THR A 42 11.05 -5.38 13.23
C THR A 42 11.28 -3.90 13.62
N ASP A 43 12.53 -3.45 13.50
CA ASP A 43 13.01 -2.10 13.82
C ASP A 43 12.94 -1.13 12.63
N ALA A 44 12.55 -1.59 11.44
CA ALA A 44 12.36 -0.70 10.31
C ALA A 44 11.17 0.24 10.54
N THR A 45 11.35 1.50 10.17
CA THR A 45 10.28 2.51 10.21
C THR A 45 9.38 2.33 9.01
N LEU A 46 8.07 2.40 9.21
CA LEU A 46 7.08 2.40 8.13
C LEU A 46 6.48 3.80 7.98
N SER A 47 6.28 4.21 6.73
CA SER A 47 5.55 5.42 6.38
C SER A 47 4.47 5.11 5.34
N PHE A 48 3.36 5.82 5.42
CA PHE A 48 2.21 5.67 4.53
C PHE A 48 1.96 6.96 3.79
N GLY A 49 1.67 6.87 2.50
CA GLY A 49 1.45 8.05 1.68
C GLY A 49 0.66 7.79 0.41
N ARG A 50 0.49 8.85 -0.38
CA ARG A 50 -0.09 8.78 -1.73
C ARG A 50 1.01 8.73 -2.77
N SER A 51 0.87 7.81 -3.72
CA SER A 51 1.83 7.71 -4.82
C SER A 51 1.59 8.73 -5.93
N ALA A 52 0.39 9.30 -6.01
CA ALA A 52 0.05 10.33 -6.97
C ALA A 52 -0.84 11.40 -6.33
N PRO A 53 -0.74 12.67 -6.78
CA PRO A 53 -1.75 13.65 -6.46
C PRO A 53 -3.11 13.20 -7.01
N ILE A 54 -4.16 13.44 -6.24
CA ILE A 54 -5.55 13.26 -6.68
C ILE A 54 -6.22 14.64 -6.69
N THR A 55 -7.45 14.71 -7.18
CA THR A 55 -8.22 15.98 -7.25
C THR A 55 -8.50 16.59 -5.87
N THR A 56 -8.26 15.85 -4.78
CA THR A 56 -8.33 16.36 -3.41
C THR A 56 -6.98 16.32 -2.71
N ASN A 57 -6.63 17.34 -1.93
CA ASN A 57 -5.42 17.34 -1.10
C ASN A 57 -5.58 16.49 0.17
N ARG A 58 -6.31 15.38 0.09
CA ARG A 58 -6.62 14.52 1.24
C ARG A 58 -5.48 13.56 1.51
N SER A 59 -4.75 13.78 2.60
CA SER A 59 -3.75 12.83 3.11
C SER A 59 -4.39 11.51 3.56
N PRO A 60 -3.66 10.37 3.48
CA PRO A 60 -4.11 9.13 4.11
C PRO A 60 -4.41 9.35 5.60
N PRO A 61 -5.37 8.60 6.19
CA PRO A 61 -5.52 8.55 7.64
C PRO A 61 -4.20 8.11 8.30
N VAL A 62 -4.05 8.46 9.56
CA VAL A 62 -2.88 8.06 10.36
C VAL A 62 -2.81 6.54 10.46
N ASP A 63 -1.61 5.99 10.29
CA ASP A 63 -1.39 4.57 10.49
C ASP A 63 -1.34 4.19 11.97
N THR A 64 -1.75 2.97 12.27
CA THR A 64 -1.85 2.43 13.62
C THR A 64 -1.26 1.03 13.65
N LEU A 65 -0.89 0.54 14.84
CA LEU A 65 -0.45 -0.84 14.99
C LEU A 65 -1.64 -1.79 14.85
N HIS A 66 -1.48 -2.89 14.11
CA HIS A 66 -2.52 -3.89 14.00
C HIS A 66 -2.74 -4.58 15.35
N SER A 67 -4.01 -4.66 15.78
CA SER A 67 -4.40 -5.20 17.09
C SER A 67 -3.87 -6.60 17.43
N ARG A 68 -3.67 -7.45 16.42
CA ARG A 68 -3.23 -8.85 16.57
C ARG A 68 -1.81 -9.12 16.10
N TYR A 69 -1.18 -8.20 15.36
CA TYR A 69 0.08 -8.46 14.65
C TYR A 69 1.03 -7.28 14.84
N SER A 70 2.05 -7.45 15.69
CA SER A 70 3.03 -6.39 16.02
C SER A 70 3.89 -5.94 14.83
N LEU A 71 4.04 -6.78 13.82
CA LEU A 71 4.79 -6.47 12.60
C LEU A 71 3.97 -5.71 11.56
N VAL A 72 2.66 -5.53 11.80
CA VAL A 72 1.74 -4.94 10.84
C VAL A 72 1.34 -3.55 11.30
N ARG A 73 1.53 -2.57 10.42
CA ARG A 73 0.89 -1.26 10.51
C ARG A 73 -0.31 -1.23 9.59
N GLN A 74 -1.40 -0.62 10.03
CA GLN A 74 -2.62 -0.48 9.24
C GLN A 74 -3.10 0.96 9.19
N VAL A 75 -3.62 1.35 8.04
CA VAL A 75 -4.42 2.54 7.85
C VAL A 75 -5.86 2.09 7.69
N THR A 76 -6.73 2.54 8.59
CA THR A 76 -8.18 2.26 8.52
C THR A 76 -8.87 3.49 7.96
N PHE A 77 -9.59 3.32 6.85
CA PHE A 77 -10.24 4.44 6.19
C PHE A 77 -11.64 4.65 6.75
N PRO A 78 -12.00 5.89 7.15
CA PRO A 78 -13.30 6.15 7.73
C PRO A 78 -14.40 6.01 6.67
N THR A 79 -15.48 5.37 7.10
CA THR A 79 -16.73 5.28 6.35
C THR A 79 -17.39 6.66 6.24
N GLY A 80 -18.01 6.97 5.09
CA GLY A 80 -18.89 8.13 4.91
C GLY A 80 -18.17 9.48 4.77
N ASP A 81 -16.85 9.52 4.95
CA ASP A 81 -16.05 10.76 4.94
C ASP A 81 -15.65 11.24 3.54
N GLY A 82 -16.32 10.74 2.49
CA GLY A 82 -16.01 11.03 1.09
C GLY A 82 -14.80 10.26 0.54
N TRP A 83 -14.28 9.27 1.27
CA TRP A 83 -13.18 8.41 0.80
C TRP A 83 -13.56 7.53 -0.39
N ASP A 84 -14.82 7.12 -0.42
CA ASP A 84 -15.48 6.40 -1.51
C ASP A 84 -15.65 7.26 -2.78
N ARG A 85 -15.81 8.59 -2.64
CA ARG A 85 -15.99 9.49 -3.78
C ARG A 85 -14.70 10.12 -4.26
N ASP A 86 -13.93 10.71 -3.35
CA ASP A 86 -12.81 11.60 -3.69
C ASP A 86 -11.48 11.15 -3.08
N GLY A 87 -11.48 10.09 -2.26
CA GLY A 87 -10.29 9.59 -1.59
C GLY A 87 -9.62 8.39 -2.27
N PHE A 88 -10.24 7.82 -3.30
CA PHE A 88 -9.71 6.68 -4.05
C PHE A 88 -8.43 7.02 -4.84
N GLY A 89 -7.62 6.01 -5.16
CA GLY A 89 -6.36 6.23 -5.89
C GLY A 89 -5.16 5.47 -5.34
N PRO A 90 -3.94 5.77 -5.82
CA PRO A 90 -2.75 5.01 -5.49
C PRO A 90 -2.11 5.45 -4.17
N PHE A 91 -1.78 4.48 -3.33
CA PHE A 91 -1.11 4.64 -2.04
C PHE A 91 0.21 3.88 -2.01
N TYR A 92 1.09 4.23 -1.07
CA TYR A 92 2.27 3.44 -0.79
C TYR A 92 2.46 3.19 0.69
N CYS A 93 3.17 2.10 0.97
CA CYS A 93 3.88 1.87 2.22
C CYS A 93 5.37 1.87 1.88
N GLU A 94 6.13 2.63 2.64
CA GLU A 94 7.57 2.71 2.51
C GLU A 94 8.22 2.28 3.81
N ALA A 95 9.28 1.49 3.70
CA ALA A 95 10.07 1.02 4.81
C ALA A 95 11.49 1.54 4.72
N SER A 96 12.00 2.04 5.84
CA SER A 96 13.35 2.57 5.97
C SER A 96 14.04 2.02 7.22
N LYS A 97 15.34 1.71 7.08
CA LYS A 97 16.21 1.21 8.15
C LYS A 97 17.63 1.69 7.88
N SER A 98 18.39 1.96 8.94
CA SER A 98 19.79 2.41 8.79
C SER A 98 20.60 1.34 8.06
N ALA A 99 21.51 1.77 7.17
CA ALA A 99 22.36 0.92 6.34
C ALA A 99 21.60 0.00 5.36
N ARG A 100 20.31 0.23 5.12
CA ARG A 100 19.50 -0.47 4.12
C ARG A 100 18.86 0.47 3.14
N ASP A 101 18.62 -0.03 1.94
CA ASP A 101 17.90 0.73 0.92
C ASP A 101 16.41 0.83 1.25
N VAL A 102 15.85 2.00 0.95
CA VAL A 102 14.42 2.28 1.14
C VAL A 102 13.61 1.38 0.21
N THR A 103 12.62 0.69 0.78
CA THR A 103 11.71 -0.17 0.03
C THR A 103 10.32 0.43 0.03
N ARG A 104 9.74 0.62 -1.16
CA ARG A 104 8.41 1.20 -1.30
C ARG A 104 7.52 0.30 -2.14
N VAL A 105 6.38 -0.09 -1.58
CA VAL A 105 5.36 -0.89 -2.27
C VAL A 105 4.13 -0.03 -2.47
N THR A 106 3.72 0.12 -3.74
CA THR A 106 2.50 0.86 -4.11
C THR A 106 1.33 -0.10 -4.24
N THR A 107 0.16 0.32 -3.75
CA THR A 107 -1.12 -0.34 -3.98
C THR A 107 -2.14 0.65 -4.55
N LEU A 108 -3.20 0.14 -5.15
CA LEU A 108 -4.27 0.96 -5.71
C LEU A 108 -5.56 0.73 -4.93
N PHE A 109 -6.10 1.81 -4.35
CA PHE A 109 -7.44 1.81 -3.81
C PHE A 109 -8.44 2.04 -4.94
N GLN A 110 -9.09 0.96 -5.35
CA GLN A 110 -10.17 0.98 -6.33
C GLN A 110 -11.51 0.87 -5.61
N ARG A 111 -12.51 1.56 -6.14
CA ARG A 111 -13.91 1.33 -5.79
C ARG A 111 -14.43 0.14 -6.58
N SER A 112 -15.26 -0.71 -5.97
CA SER A 112 -15.86 -1.83 -6.72
C SER A 112 -16.92 -1.38 -7.73
N ASP A 113 -17.51 -0.20 -7.56
CA ASP A 113 -18.46 0.44 -8.49
C ASP A 113 -17.79 1.45 -9.44
N GLY A 114 -16.46 1.62 -9.33
CA GLY A 114 -15.68 2.45 -10.21
C GLY A 114 -15.68 1.87 -11.62
N LYS A 115 -16.34 2.55 -12.56
CA LYS A 115 -16.29 2.17 -13.97
C LYS A 115 -14.95 2.63 -14.56
N PHE A 116 -14.01 1.70 -14.68
CA PHE A 116 -12.81 1.92 -15.48
C PHE A 116 -13.13 1.51 -16.92
N ASN A 117 -13.04 2.45 -17.86
CA ASN A 117 -12.90 2.09 -19.28
C ASN A 117 -11.48 1.56 -19.45
N ILE A 118 -11.25 0.30 -19.08
CA ILE A 118 -9.98 -0.37 -19.34
C ILE A 118 -9.96 -0.64 -20.85
N PRO A 119 -9.05 -0.07 -21.65
CA PRO A 119 -8.83 -0.55 -23.01
C PRO A 119 -8.04 -1.86 -22.90
N PHE A 120 -8.63 -2.89 -22.33
CA PHE A 120 -8.09 -4.24 -22.40
C PHE A 120 -8.86 -4.96 -23.51
N PHE A 121 -8.21 -5.08 -24.66
CA PHE A 121 -8.53 -6.11 -25.64
C PHE A 121 -8.39 -7.47 -24.95
N ILE A 122 -9.45 -7.94 -24.31
CA ILE A 122 -9.70 -9.37 -24.31
C ILE A 122 -10.28 -9.63 -25.69
N SER A 123 -9.39 -9.88 -26.65
CA SER A 123 -9.76 -10.57 -27.88
C SER A 123 -10.51 -11.82 -27.45
N SER A 124 -11.83 -11.81 -27.56
CA SER A 124 -12.64 -13.01 -27.55
C SER A 124 -12.39 -13.77 -28.85
N THR A 125 -11.14 -14.13 -29.12
CA THR A 125 -10.84 -15.28 -29.97
C THR A 125 -11.02 -16.48 -29.07
N GLY A 126 -12.28 -16.89 -28.94
CA GLY A 126 -12.60 -18.21 -28.44
C GLY A 126 -11.93 -19.27 -29.30
N PHE A 127 -11.39 -20.29 -28.66
CA PHE A 127 -11.17 -21.62 -29.20
C PHE A 127 -11.03 -22.60 -28.03
N PRO A 128 -11.53 -23.84 -28.11
CA PRO A 128 -12.47 -24.41 -29.09
C PRO A 128 -13.91 -24.52 -28.54
#